data_AF-A0A9Q9DCK3-F1
#
_entry.id   AF-A0A9Q9DCK3-F1
#
_cell.length_a   1.000
_cell.length_b   1.000
_cell.length_c   1.000
_cell.angle_alpha   90.00
_cell.angle_beta   90.00
_cell.angle_gamma   90.00
#
_symmetry.space_group_name_H-M   'P 1'
#
loop_
_entity.id
_entity.type
_entity.pdbx_description
1 polymer ?
#
loop_
_entity_poly.entity_id
_entity_poly.type
_entity_poly.pdbx_seq_one_letter_code
_entity_poly.pdbx_strand_id
1 'polypeptide(L)'
;MPSAASQRGLLKLMLRLPALRGQLQLLCAKNQSLASLCEAYEEASSMLDRQRRLAPLDHSMISEYELICREIEEEVISVCIADTGT
;
A
#
# COMPACT_ATOMS: atom_id res chain seq x y z
N MET A 1 11.37 -6.20 12.65
CA MET A 1 12.09 -5.98 11.38
C MET A 1 11.05 -6.08 10.27
N PRO A 2 10.89 -5.06 9.40
CA PRO A 2 9.90 -5.10 8.33
C PRO A 2 10.19 -6.24 7.35
N SER A 3 9.15 -6.96 6.92
CA SER A 3 9.28 -8.06 5.96
C SER A 3 9.72 -7.55 4.59
N ALA A 4 10.27 -8.43 3.74
CA ALA A 4 10.60 -8.06 2.36
C ALA A 4 9.36 -7.60 1.57
N ALA A 5 8.18 -8.16 1.88
CA ALA A 5 6.91 -7.72 1.28
C ALA A 5 6.52 -6.32 1.78
N SER A 6 6.63 -6.06 3.08
CA SER A 6 6.42 -4.74 3.66
C SER A 6 7.34 -3.67 3.03
N GLN A 7 8.62 -3.99 2.80
CA GLN A 7 9.53 -3.07 2.12
C GLN A 7 9.14 -2.78 0.66
N ARG A 8 8.72 -3.79 -0.11
CA ARG A 8 8.25 -3.58 -1.49
C ARG A 8 6.98 -2.74 -1.52
N GLY A 9 6.05 -3.02 -0.60
CA GLY A 9 4.83 -2.25 -0.44
C GLY A 9 5.07 -0.80 -0.07
N LEU A 10 6.00 -0.54 0.86
CA LEU A 10 6.45 0.80 1.21
C LEU A 10 6.95 1.56 -0.02
N LEU A 11 7.81 0.94 -0.83
CA LEU A 11 8.33 1.57 -2.05
C LEU A 11 7.21 1.90 -3.05
N LYS A 12 6.26 0.98 -3.26
CA LYS A 12 5.11 1.23 -4.12
C LYS A 12 4.24 2.38 -3.58
N LEU A 13 3.93 2.38 -2.29
CA LEU A 13 3.17 3.46 -1.63
C LEU A 13 3.89 4.81 -1.72
N MET A 14 5.21 4.87 -1.57
CA MET A 14 6.00 6.10 -1.71
C MET A 14 6.02 6.68 -3.15
N LEU A 15 5.77 5.84 -4.16
CA LEU A 15 5.58 6.28 -5.54
C LEU A 15 4.15 6.77 -5.78
N ARG A 16 3.17 6.12 -5.14
CA ARG A 16 1.74 6.43 -5.25
C ARG A 16 1.34 7.67 -4.44
N LEU A 17 1.93 7.87 -3.28
CA LEU A 17 1.67 8.94 -2.31
C LEU A 17 2.93 9.79 -2.09
N PRO A 18 3.42 10.51 -3.12
CA PRO A 18 4.70 11.20 -3.04
C PRO A 18 4.74 12.30 -1.95
N ALA A 19 3.59 12.92 -1.63
CA ALA A 19 3.49 13.93 -0.58
C ALA A 19 3.76 13.37 0.83
N LEU A 20 3.50 12.07 1.04
CA LEU A 20 3.67 11.40 2.34
C LEU A 20 4.97 10.59 2.42
N ARG A 21 5.84 10.67 1.41
CA ARG A 21 7.04 9.83 1.31
C ARG A 21 7.92 9.85 2.56
N GLY A 22 8.19 11.05 3.10
CA GLY A 22 9.03 11.19 4.30
C GLY A 22 8.39 10.58 5.55
N GLN A 23 7.08 10.78 5.73
CA GLN A 23 6.31 10.21 6.83
C GLN A 23 6.27 8.68 6.73
N LEU A 24 5.99 8.14 5.54
CA LEU A 24 5.99 6.70 5.26
C LEU A 24 7.32 6.04 5.65
N GLN A 25 8.46 6.63 5.25
CA GLN A 25 9.78 6.10 5.61
C GLN A 25 10.03 6.10 7.12
N LEU A 26 9.64 7.18 7.80
CA LEU A 26 9.87 7.35 9.24
C LEU A 26 8.96 6.45 10.08
N LEU A 27 7.68 6.37 9.71
CA LEU A 27 6.66 5.64 10.44
C LEU A 27 6.73 4.13 10.22
N CYS A 28 7.04 3.67 9.00
CA CYS A 28 7.04 2.23 8.71
C CYS A 28 8.09 1.46 9.55
N ALA A 29 9.14 2.14 10.01
CA ALA A 29 10.14 1.57 10.91
C ALA A 29 9.67 1.43 12.37
N LYS A 30 8.65 2.20 12.78
CA LYS A 30 8.22 2.35 14.17
C LYS A 30 6.79 1.86 14.43
N ASN A 31 5.94 1.86 13.40
CA ASN A 31 4.53 1.55 13.47
C ASN A 31 4.24 0.21 12.77
N GLN A 32 3.96 -0.82 13.57
CA GLN A 32 3.70 -2.17 13.06
C GLN A 32 2.40 -2.26 12.24
N SER A 33 1.39 -1.44 12.54
CA SER A 33 0.17 -1.35 11.73
C SER A 33 0.51 -0.83 10.33
N LEU A 34 1.29 0.25 10.23
CA LEU A 34 1.72 0.77 8.94
C LEU A 34 2.58 -0.23 8.16
N ALA A 35 3.48 -0.95 8.84
CA ALA A 35 4.26 -2.02 8.20
C ALA A 35 3.37 -3.14 7.63
N SER A 36 2.26 -3.45 8.31
CA SER A 36 1.27 -4.45 7.87
C SER A 36 0.45 -3.94 6.69
N LEU A 37 0.08 -2.66 6.68
CA LEU A 37 -0.59 -2.02 5.53
C LEU A 37 0.31 -2.01 4.28
N CYS A 38 1.61 -1.76 4.45
CA CYS A 38 2.57 -1.89 3.35
C CYS A 38 2.59 -3.33 2.79
N GLU A 39 2.60 -4.35 3.65
CA GLU A 39 2.59 -5.75 3.21
C GLU A 39 1.29 -6.10 2.47
N ALA A 40 0.14 -5.68 2.99
CA ALA A 40 -1.16 -5.86 2.32
C ALA A 40 -1.21 -5.15 0.95
N TYR A 41 -0.66 -3.93 0.87
CA TYR A 41 -0.58 -3.19 -0.38
C TYR A 41 0.30 -3.90 -1.42
N GLU A 42 1.42 -4.46 -0.99
CA GLU A 42 2.30 -5.26 -1.85
C GLU A 42 1.56 -6.46 -2.44
N GLU A 43 0.78 -7.17 -1.62
CA GLU A 43 0.00 -8.33 -2.05
C GLU A 43 -1.10 -7.93 -3.04
N ALA A 44 -1.95 -6.97 -2.67
CA ALA A 44 -3.07 -6.51 -3.50
C ALA A 44 -2.60 -5.97 -4.85
N SER A 45 -1.58 -5.11 -4.85
CA SER A 45 -1.03 -4.53 -6.08
C SER A 45 -0.36 -5.59 -6.97
N SER A 46 0.30 -6.58 -6.37
CA SER A 46 0.91 -7.69 -7.14
C SER A 46 -0.15 -8.60 -7.77
N MET A 47 -1.25 -8.87 -7.08
CA MET A 47 -2.38 -9.61 -7.64
C MET A 47 -3.04 -8.82 -8.77
N LEU A 48 -3.29 -7.53 -8.58
CA LEU A 48 -3.83 -6.64 -9.62
C LEU A 48 -2.96 -6.63 -10.88
N ASP A 49 -1.64 -6.50 -10.72
CA ASP A 49 -0.69 -6.52 -11.83
C ASP A 49 -0.67 -7.87 -12.55
N ARG A 50 -0.84 -8.97 -11.81
CA ARG A 50 -0.95 -10.32 -12.41
C ARG A 50 -2.23 -10.44 -13.23
N GLN A 51 -3.36 -9.99 -12.70
CA GLN A 51 -4.65 -10.06 -13.41
C GLN A 51 -4.64 -9.20 -14.68
N ARG A 52 -4.06 -8.00 -14.63
CA ARG A 52 -3.91 -7.13 -15.81
C ARG A 52 -3.06 -7.76 -16.92
N ARG A 53 -2.07 -8.60 -16.57
CA ARG A 53 -1.19 -9.28 -17.55
C ARG A 53 -1.81 -10.51 -18.20
N LEU A 54 -2.74 -11.19 -17.53
CA LEU A 54 -3.36 -12.43 -18.01
C LEU A 54 -4.46 -12.23 -19.07
N ALA A 55 -4.52 -11.01 -19.66
CA ALA A 55 -5.67 -10.43 -20.34
C ALA A 55 -6.88 -10.27 -19.38
N PRO A 56 -7.60 -9.14 -19.43
CA PRO A 56 -8.72 -8.87 -18.53
C PRO A 56 -9.93 -9.75 -18.90
N LEU A 57 -9.84 -11.05 -18.66
CA LEU A 57 -10.95 -11.98 -18.78
C LEU A 57 -12.01 -11.68 -17.71
N ASP A 58 -11.59 -11.09 -16.58
CA ASP A 58 -12.46 -10.71 -15.48
C ASP A 58 -12.20 -9.27 -15.03
N HIS A 59 -12.94 -8.34 -15.63
CA HIS A 59 -12.94 -6.93 -15.24
C HIS A 59 -13.45 -6.70 -13.81
N SER A 60 -14.24 -7.63 -13.25
CA SER A 60 -14.77 -7.50 -11.89
C SER A 60 -13.67 -7.74 -10.85
N MET A 61 -12.85 -8.78 -11.04
CA MET A 61 -11.67 -9.06 -10.21
C MET A 61 -10.66 -7.90 -10.22
N ILE A 62 -10.40 -7.31 -11.39
CA ILE A 62 -9.54 -6.12 -11.48
C ILE A 62 -10.11 -4.96 -10.66
N SER A 63 -11.41 -4.70 -10.78
CA SER A 63 -12.08 -3.61 -10.06
C SER A 63 -12.06 -3.82 -8.54
N GLU A 64 -12.18 -5.07 -8.09
CA GLU A 64 -12.09 -5.45 -6.67
C GLU A 64 -10.69 -5.19 -6.11
N TYR A 65 -9.63 -5.64 -6.80
CA TYR A 65 -8.27 -5.35 -6.37
C TYR A 65 -7.91 -3.85 -6.45
N GLU A 66 -8.48 -3.11 -7.40
CA GLU A 66 -8.34 -1.66 -7.44
C GLU A 66 -8.99 -0.98 -6.23
N LEU A 67 -10.17 -1.44 -5.80
CA LEU A 67 -10.84 -0.95 -4.61
C LEU A 67 -10.00 -1.24 -3.36
N ILE A 68 -9.54 -2.48 -3.18
CA ILE A 68 -8.68 -2.87 -2.05
C ILE A 68 -7.42 -1.98 -1.99
N CYS A 69 -6.78 -1.75 -3.14
CA CYS A 69 -5.61 -0.86 -3.18
C CYS A 69 -5.94 0.57 -2.71
N ARG A 70 -7.11 1.10 -3.09
CA ARG A 70 -7.55 2.44 -2.66
C ARG A 70 -7.87 2.49 -1.17
N GLU A 71 -8.56 1.50 -0.64
CA GLU A 71 -8.89 1.42 0.79
C GLU A 71 -7.62 1.39 1.64
N ILE A 72 -6.60 0.62 1.22
CA ILE A 72 -5.30 0.61 1.90
C ILE A 72 -4.59 1.96 1.76
N GLU A 73 -4.62 2.60 0.58
CA GLU A 73 -4.06 3.94 0.37
C GLU A 73 -4.69 4.96 1.34
N GLU A 74 -6.02 4.94 1.51
CA GLU A 74 -6.77 5.82 2.42
C GLU A 74 -6.44 5.58 3.90
N GLU A 75 -6.31 4.32 4.32
CA GLU A 75 -5.92 3.99 5.69
C GLU A 75 -4.48 4.44 5.98
N VAL A 76 -3.56 4.22 5.03
CA VAL A 76 -2.18 4.70 5.12
C VAL A 76 -2.11 6.22 5.26
N ILE A 77 -2.90 6.95 4.47
CA ILE A 77 -3.01 8.41 4.56
C ILE A 77 -3.49 8.81 5.97
N SER A 78 -4.52 8.15 6.49
CA SER A 78 -5.08 8.42 7.80
C SER A 78 -4.05 8.24 8.92
N VAL A 79 -3.28 7.15 8.87
CA VAL A 79 -2.19 6.88 9.83
C VAL A 79 -1.10 7.95 9.75
N CYS A 80 -0.71 8.37 8.54
CA CYS A 80 0.34 9.37 8.35
C CYS A 80 -0.08 10.77 8.84
N ILE A 81 -1.34 11.16 8.58
CA ILE A 81 -1.88 12.45 9.04
C ILE A 81 -2.03 12.47 10.56
N ALA A 82 -2.49 11.36 11.16
CA ALA A 82 -2.64 11.26 12.61
C ALA A 82 -1.31 11.45 13.36
N ASP A 83 -0.18 11.01 12.79
CA ASP A 83 1.15 11.21 13.38
C ASP A 83 1.63 12.67 13.29
N THR A 84 1.12 13.46 12.35
CA THR A 84 1.55 14.87 12.17
C THR A 84 0.95 15.82 13.22
N GLY A 85 0.07 15.32 14.10
CA GLY A 85 -0.71 16.11 15.06
C GLY A 85 -0.34 15.94 16.54
N THR A 86 0.84 15.37 16.86
CA THR A 86 1.33 15.19 18.25
C THR A 86 2.73 15.76 18.41
#